data_AF-A0A926BCV5-F1
#
_entry.id   AF-A0A926BCV5-F1
#
_cell.length_a   1.000
_cell.length_b   1.000
_cell.length_c   1.000
_cell.angle_alpha   90.00
_cell.angle_beta   90.00
_cell.angle_gamma   90.00
#
_symmetry.space_group_name_H-M   'P 1'
#
loop_
_entity.id
_entity.type
_entity.pdbx_description
1 polymer ?
#
loop_
_entity_poly.entity_id
_entity_poly.type
_entity_poly.pdbx_seq_one_letter_code
_entity_poly.pdbx_strand_id
1 'polypeptide(L)'
;MQELWNAARSHVGQSLKHCTVDKLLLWRYDDHIGITVAKRFSGFAPTGWKVAAVDGSAPDVADSAWNAIDGNPDTLWQMGSASAPHSLTVDMGSDRRIGGLSYLPRQDKSREGVIETYHFETSVDGKSWVAAITDGRFDNIRNNPVLQEVVFAPVTARFFRFTALKDVEGGTAVSVATISVLPVTMHW
;
A
#
# COMPACT_ATOMS: atom_id res chain seq x y z
N MET A 1 -39.09 17.24 3.31
CA MET A 1 -38.11 16.83 2.27
C MET A 1 -36.78 17.58 2.41
N GLN A 2 -36.75 18.92 2.43
CA GLN A 2 -35.52 19.71 2.68
C GLN A 2 -34.99 19.59 4.12
N GLU A 3 -35.89 19.49 5.10
CA GLU A 3 -35.52 19.42 6.52
C GLU A 3 -34.86 18.08 6.91
N LEU A 4 -35.29 16.97 6.29
CA LEU A 4 -34.67 15.66 6.47
C LEU A 4 -33.27 15.57 5.84
N TRP A 5 -33.05 16.29 4.73
CA TRP A 5 -31.73 16.44 4.10
C TRP A 5 -30.76 17.25 4.97
N ASN A 6 -31.24 18.28 5.66
CA ASN A 6 -30.43 19.05 6.62
C ASN A 6 -30.16 18.27 7.93
N ALA A 7 -31.12 17.48 8.42
CA ALA A 7 -30.98 16.67 9.62
C ALA A 7 -29.99 15.50 9.46
N ALA A 8 -29.99 14.82 8.31
CA ALA A 8 -29.02 13.77 8.01
C ALA A 8 -27.59 14.31 7.94
N ARG A 9 -27.42 15.55 7.44
CA ARG A 9 -26.13 16.22 7.35
C ARG A 9 -25.58 16.64 8.73
N SER A 10 -26.45 17.05 9.66
CA SER A 10 -26.02 17.46 11.01
C SER A 10 -25.68 16.27 11.92
N HIS A 11 -26.37 15.13 11.79
CA HIS A 11 -26.12 13.95 12.61
C HIS A 11 -24.83 13.21 12.20
N VAL A 12 -24.52 13.15 10.90
CA VAL A 12 -23.29 12.50 10.39
C VAL A 12 -22.05 13.37 10.61
N GLY A 13 -22.22 14.70 10.70
CA GLY A 13 -21.12 15.66 10.89
C GLY A 13 -20.46 15.64 12.28
N GLN A 14 -21.04 14.97 13.29
CA GLN A 14 -20.53 15.03 14.67
C GLN A 14 -19.79 13.79 15.16
N SER A 15 -19.75 12.69 14.40
CA SER A 15 -19.22 11.41 14.92
C SER A 15 -18.14 10.72 14.09
N LEU A 16 -17.31 11.44 13.31
CA LEU A 16 -16.17 10.83 12.61
C LEU A 16 -14.99 11.81 12.54
N LYS A 17 -14.23 11.92 13.64
CA LYS A 17 -13.04 12.78 13.70
C LYS A 17 -11.73 12.13 13.22
N HIS A 18 -11.71 10.88 12.74
CA HIS A 18 -10.44 10.20 12.37
C HIS A 18 -10.48 9.21 11.19
N CYS A 19 -11.44 9.30 10.27
CA CYS A 19 -11.33 8.60 8.99
C CYS A 19 -11.50 9.58 7.84
N THR A 20 -10.45 9.76 7.02
CA THR A 20 -10.56 10.49 5.76
C THR A 20 -11.48 9.67 4.84
N VAL A 21 -12.68 10.17 4.54
CA VAL A 21 -13.65 9.58 3.59
C VAL A 21 -13.68 10.48 2.35
N ASP A 22 -13.20 10.03 1.18
CA ASP A 22 -13.04 10.89 -0.01
C ASP A 22 -14.18 10.72 -1.01
N LYS A 23 -15.04 9.71 -0.81
CA LYS A 23 -16.28 9.63 -1.57
C LYS A 23 -17.29 8.73 -0.88
N LEU A 24 -18.42 9.34 -0.51
CA LEU A 24 -19.65 8.64 -0.16
C LEU A 24 -20.40 8.37 -1.47
N LEU A 25 -20.43 7.12 -1.93
CA LEU A 25 -21.27 6.73 -3.07
C LEU A 25 -22.65 6.35 -2.53
N LEU A 26 -23.61 7.26 -2.71
CA LEU A 26 -25.02 6.99 -2.43
C LEU A 26 -25.65 6.43 -3.72
N TRP A 27 -26.17 5.20 -3.66
CA TRP A 27 -27.00 4.64 -4.72
C TRP A 27 -28.37 4.24 -4.16
N ARG A 28 -29.36 4.14 -5.05
CA ARG A 28 -30.70 3.64 -4.75
C ARG A 28 -30.99 2.43 -5.62
N TYR A 29 -31.46 1.36 -5.01
CA TYR A 29 -32.17 0.25 -5.64
C TYR A 29 -33.26 -0.19 -4.66
N ASP A 30 -34.49 -0.37 -5.15
CA ASP A 30 -35.64 -0.92 -4.44
C ASP A 30 -35.71 -0.58 -2.94
N ASP A 31 -35.96 0.70 -2.64
CA ASP A 31 -36.25 1.26 -1.30
C ASP A 31 -35.22 1.01 -0.17
N HIS A 32 -34.02 0.53 -0.51
CA HIS A 32 -32.91 0.46 0.43
C HIS A 32 -31.87 1.56 0.16
N ILE A 33 -31.50 2.30 1.21
CA ILE A 33 -30.32 3.18 1.20
C ILE A 33 -29.12 2.32 1.59
N GLY A 34 -28.28 1.99 0.62
CA GLY A 34 -26.98 1.34 0.87
C GLY A 34 -25.87 2.38 1.03
N ILE A 35 -25.04 2.25 2.05
CA ILE A 35 -23.74 2.92 2.12
C ILE A 35 -22.69 1.86 1.77
N THR A 36 -22.03 2.02 0.62
CA THR A 36 -20.80 1.27 0.35
C THR A 36 -19.62 2.13 0.78
N VAL A 37 -18.90 1.67 1.81
CA VAL A 37 -17.57 2.19 2.10
C VAL A 37 -16.65 1.59 1.04
N ALA A 38 -16.24 2.38 0.05
CA ALA A 38 -15.13 1.97 -0.81
C ALA A 38 -13.88 1.95 0.07
N LYS A 39 -13.42 0.75 0.44
CA LYS A 39 -12.11 0.53 1.08
C LYS A 39 -11.10 1.17 0.12
N ARG A 40 -10.48 2.29 0.52
CA ARG A 40 -9.64 3.05 -0.38
C ARG A 40 -8.43 2.20 -0.75
N PHE A 41 -8.27 1.95 -2.04
CA PHE A 41 -6.99 1.59 -2.60
C PHE A 41 -6.21 2.88 -2.79
N SER A 42 -5.02 3.00 -2.19
CA SER A 42 -4.13 4.12 -2.46
C SER A 42 -3.13 3.73 -3.55
N GLY A 43 -2.94 4.64 -4.51
CA GLY A 43 -2.05 4.43 -5.65
C GLY A 43 -2.70 3.75 -6.86
N PHE A 44 -1.86 3.19 -7.72
CA PHE A 44 -2.29 2.44 -8.90
C PHE A 44 -2.80 1.05 -8.54
N ALA A 45 -4.01 0.71 -8.99
CA ALA A 45 -4.50 -0.66 -8.86
C ALA A 45 -3.51 -1.64 -9.54
N PRO A 46 -3.17 -2.78 -8.92
CA PRO A 46 -2.11 -3.67 -9.40
C PRO A 46 -2.60 -4.58 -10.55
N THR A 47 -3.35 -4.01 -11.49
CA THR A 47 -3.92 -4.74 -12.62
C THR A 47 -2.81 -5.14 -13.59
N GLY A 48 -2.60 -6.46 -13.75
CA GLY A 48 -1.58 -7.01 -14.62
C GLY A 48 -0.16 -6.95 -14.07
N TRP A 49 0.00 -6.58 -12.80
CA TRP A 49 1.31 -6.58 -12.14
C TRP A 49 1.80 -8.00 -11.91
N LYS A 50 3.13 -8.15 -11.84
CA LYS A 50 3.77 -9.43 -11.56
C LYS A 50 4.86 -9.30 -10.51
N VAL A 51 4.96 -10.27 -9.61
CA VAL A 51 6.18 -10.49 -8.83
C VAL A 51 7.24 -11.01 -9.79
N ALA A 52 8.26 -10.19 -10.02
CA ALA A 52 9.39 -10.53 -10.88
C ALA A 52 10.47 -11.28 -10.10
N ALA A 53 10.67 -10.92 -8.83
CA ALA A 53 11.60 -11.60 -7.94
C ALA A 53 11.27 -11.39 -6.47
N VAL A 54 11.62 -12.36 -5.64
CA VAL A 54 11.74 -12.28 -4.19
C VAL A 54 13.20 -12.55 -3.84
N ASP A 55 13.84 -11.66 -3.09
CA ASP A 55 15.26 -11.77 -2.69
C ASP A 55 16.20 -11.99 -3.90
N GLY A 56 15.87 -11.35 -5.03
CA GLY A 56 16.63 -11.43 -6.28
C GLY A 56 16.44 -12.72 -7.09
N SER A 57 15.61 -13.65 -6.61
CA SER A 57 15.32 -14.93 -7.29
C SER A 57 13.89 -14.94 -7.83
N ALA A 58 13.65 -15.68 -8.92
CA ALA A 58 12.30 -15.84 -9.44
C ALA A 58 11.37 -16.43 -8.36
N PRO A 59 10.13 -15.91 -8.20
CA PRO A 59 9.22 -16.42 -7.18
C PRO A 59 8.79 -17.86 -7.49
N ASP A 60 8.60 -18.64 -6.44
CA ASP A 60 7.89 -19.91 -6.52
C ASP A 60 6.38 -19.64 -6.69
N VAL A 61 5.66 -20.58 -7.30
CA VAL A 61 4.19 -20.53 -7.42
C VAL A 61 3.49 -20.53 -6.06
N ALA A 62 4.16 -21.06 -5.02
CA ALA A 62 3.67 -21.09 -3.65
C ALA A 62 4.03 -19.83 -2.84
N ASP A 63 4.79 -18.88 -3.41
CA ASP A 63 5.19 -17.68 -2.67
C ASP A 63 3.99 -16.80 -2.34
N SER A 64 3.91 -16.37 -1.07
CA SER A 64 2.88 -15.43 -0.63
C SER A 64 3.11 -14.00 -1.13
N ALA A 65 4.20 -13.75 -1.86
CA ALA A 65 4.57 -12.43 -2.42
C ALA A 65 3.47 -11.81 -3.29
N TRP A 66 2.68 -12.63 -3.98
CA TRP A 66 1.54 -12.19 -4.78
C TRP A 66 0.49 -11.44 -3.96
N ASN A 67 0.32 -11.81 -2.68
CA ASN A 67 -0.64 -11.17 -1.79
C ASN A 67 -0.30 -9.70 -1.53
N ALA A 68 0.98 -9.31 -1.60
CA ALA A 68 1.35 -7.91 -1.44
C ALA A 68 0.82 -7.01 -2.58
N ILE A 69 0.48 -7.59 -3.73
CA ILE A 69 0.08 -6.87 -4.94
C ILE A 69 -1.24 -7.39 -5.54
N ASP A 70 -2.08 -8.07 -4.76
CA ASP A 70 -3.39 -8.58 -5.23
C ASP A 70 -4.53 -7.54 -5.02
N GLY A 71 -4.26 -6.45 -4.31
CA GLY A 71 -5.24 -5.42 -3.96
C GLY A 71 -6.21 -5.83 -2.85
N ASN A 72 -6.00 -6.98 -2.22
CA ASN A 72 -6.79 -7.49 -1.12
C ASN A 72 -6.06 -7.25 0.23
N PRO A 73 -6.52 -6.30 1.05
CA PRO A 73 -5.89 -6.00 2.33
C PRO A 73 -6.05 -7.11 3.40
N ASP A 74 -6.80 -8.17 3.10
CA ASP A 74 -7.04 -9.28 4.00
C ASP A 74 -6.14 -10.49 3.69
N THR A 75 -5.33 -10.44 2.63
CA THR A 75 -4.24 -11.39 2.34
C THR A 75 -2.90 -10.81 2.83
N LEU A 76 -1.87 -11.66 2.90
CA LEU A 76 -0.59 -11.26 3.49
C LEU A 76 0.60 -11.92 2.77
N TRP A 77 1.57 -11.11 2.34
CA TRP A 77 2.93 -11.59 2.11
C TRP A 77 3.69 -11.56 3.43
N GLN A 78 4.34 -12.67 3.79
CA GLN A 78 5.12 -12.75 5.01
C GLN A 78 6.39 -13.59 4.83
N MET A 79 7.47 -13.13 5.49
CA MET A 79 8.77 -13.81 5.54
C MET A 79 9.34 -13.68 6.96
N GLY A 80 9.94 -14.76 7.47
CA GLY A 80 10.65 -14.74 8.75
C GLY A 80 12.10 -14.28 8.59
N SER A 81 12.75 -13.87 9.67
CA SER A 81 14.04 -13.16 9.67
C SER A 81 15.28 -13.92 9.14
N ALA A 82 15.16 -15.20 8.77
CA ALA A 82 16.32 -16.08 8.55
C ALA A 82 17.18 -15.74 7.32
N SER A 83 16.61 -15.05 6.31
CA SER A 83 17.31 -14.70 5.06
C SER A 83 17.19 -13.22 4.69
N ALA A 84 17.06 -12.37 5.71
CA ALA A 84 16.96 -10.92 5.55
C ALA A 84 18.24 -10.23 5.05
N PRO A 85 18.16 -9.00 4.50
CA PRO A 85 16.94 -8.23 4.25
C PRO A 85 16.11 -8.82 3.10
N HIS A 86 14.79 -8.78 3.25
CA HIS A 86 13.89 -9.28 2.22
C HIS A 86 13.50 -8.19 1.23
N SER A 87 13.42 -8.54 -0.04
CA SER A 87 13.04 -7.65 -1.13
C SER A 87 11.96 -8.24 -2.01
N LEU A 88 11.01 -7.39 -2.41
CA LEU A 88 9.98 -7.68 -3.40
C LEU A 88 10.23 -6.86 -4.64
N THR A 89 10.41 -7.53 -5.78
CA THR A 89 10.55 -6.89 -7.08
C THR A 89 9.28 -7.11 -7.90
N VAL A 90 8.70 -6.02 -8.38
CA VAL A 90 7.41 -6.02 -9.09
C VAL A 90 7.57 -5.43 -10.49
N ASP A 91 7.06 -6.12 -11.50
CA ASP A 91 6.81 -5.60 -12.85
C ASP A 91 5.38 -5.06 -12.92
N MET A 92 5.22 -3.75 -13.12
CA MET A 92 3.89 -3.11 -13.27
C MET A 92 3.28 -3.31 -14.67
N GLY A 93 3.99 -4.00 -15.56
CA GLY A 93 3.58 -4.36 -16.92
C GLY A 93 3.70 -3.24 -17.96
N SER A 94 3.85 -1.99 -17.52
CA SER A 94 3.98 -0.80 -18.37
C SER A 94 4.68 0.32 -17.63
N ASP A 95 5.33 1.21 -18.39
CA ASP A 95 5.96 2.41 -17.86
C ASP A 95 4.90 3.35 -17.28
N ARG A 96 5.14 3.82 -16.05
CA ARG A 96 4.26 4.73 -15.31
C ARG A 96 5.08 5.86 -14.72
N ARG A 97 4.51 7.06 -14.73
CA ARG A 97 5.05 8.19 -13.97
C ARG A 97 4.52 8.11 -12.55
N ILE A 98 5.41 7.89 -11.59
CA ILE A 98 5.08 7.68 -10.18
C ILE A 98 5.75 8.75 -9.31
N GLY A 99 5.14 9.09 -8.19
CA GLY A 99 5.63 10.11 -7.25
C GLY A 99 5.63 9.68 -5.79
N GLY A 100 5.38 8.40 -5.53
CA GLY A 100 5.37 7.86 -4.17
C GLY A 100 5.07 6.38 -4.13
N LEU A 101 5.00 5.85 -2.92
CA LEU A 101 4.56 4.49 -2.60
C LEU A 101 3.51 4.50 -1.50
N SER A 102 2.69 3.46 -1.45
CA SER A 102 1.80 3.19 -0.34
C SER A 102 2.09 1.82 0.26
N TYR A 103 2.09 1.73 1.59
CA TYR A 103 2.28 0.48 2.34
C TYR A 103 1.13 0.30 3.33
N LEU A 104 0.46 -0.84 3.25
CA LEU A 104 -0.50 -1.29 4.26
C LEU A 104 0.11 -2.46 5.04
N PRO A 105 0.33 -2.30 6.36
CA PRO A 105 0.72 -3.40 7.23
C PRO A 105 -0.35 -4.50 7.28
N ARG A 106 0.00 -5.65 7.84
CA ARG A 106 -0.97 -6.70 8.21
C ARG A 106 -2.16 -6.14 9.02
N GLN A 107 -3.35 -6.66 8.78
CA GLN A 107 -4.61 -6.15 9.37
C GLN A 107 -5.17 -7.04 10.51
N ASP A 108 -4.41 -8.05 10.94
CA ASP A 108 -4.81 -9.06 11.92
C ASP A 108 -4.41 -8.72 13.38
N LYS A 109 -4.01 -7.47 13.64
CA LYS A 109 -3.55 -6.93 14.93
C LYS A 109 -2.19 -7.45 15.43
N SER A 110 -1.53 -8.33 14.69
CA SER A 110 -0.14 -8.70 15.00
C SER A 110 0.83 -7.60 14.53
N ARG A 111 2.00 -7.53 15.16
CA ARG A 111 3.11 -6.63 14.80
C ARG A 111 4.26 -7.33 14.09
N GLU A 112 4.22 -8.66 14.02
CA GLU A 112 5.30 -9.44 13.42
C GLU A 112 5.48 -9.05 11.95
N GLY A 113 6.74 -8.72 11.62
CA GLY A 113 7.15 -8.27 10.29
C GLY A 113 6.62 -6.92 9.84
N VAL A 114 5.92 -6.15 10.70
CA VAL A 114 5.48 -4.79 10.32
C VAL A 114 6.73 -3.95 10.11
N ILE A 115 6.91 -3.46 8.89
CA ILE A 115 8.15 -2.82 8.46
C ILE A 115 8.23 -1.42 9.05
N GLU A 116 9.38 -1.11 9.66
CA GLU A 116 9.71 0.22 10.18
C GLU A 116 10.57 1.00 9.18
N THR A 117 11.66 0.39 8.69
CA THR A 117 12.57 1.03 7.74
C THR A 117 12.74 0.20 6.48
N TYR A 118 12.97 0.90 5.36
CA TYR A 118 12.96 0.29 4.04
C TYR A 118 13.83 1.06 3.05
N HIS A 119 14.13 0.40 1.94
CA HIS A 119 14.77 0.96 0.75
C HIS A 119 13.82 0.76 -0.44
N PHE A 120 13.71 1.76 -1.32
CA PHE A 120 12.83 1.70 -2.49
C PHE A 120 13.56 2.15 -3.76
N GLU A 121 13.59 1.25 -4.73
CA GLU A 121 14.23 1.45 -6.02
C GLU A 121 13.24 1.30 -7.15
N THR A 122 13.56 1.95 -8.27
CA THR A 122 12.75 1.92 -9.47
C THR A 122 13.60 1.60 -10.68
N SER A 123 12.98 1.02 -11.70
CA SER A 123 13.65 0.69 -12.95
C SER A 123 12.67 0.75 -14.12
N VAL A 124 13.17 1.08 -15.31
CA VAL A 124 12.42 1.00 -16.57
C VAL A 124 12.63 -0.34 -17.27
N ASP A 125 13.78 -1.00 -17.05
CA ASP A 125 14.22 -2.19 -17.79
C ASP A 125 14.32 -3.46 -16.92
N GLY A 126 14.15 -3.33 -15.60
CA GLY A 126 14.28 -4.41 -14.61
C GLY A 126 15.74 -4.82 -14.35
N LYS A 127 16.71 -4.10 -14.90
CA LYS A 127 18.14 -4.42 -14.83
C LYS A 127 18.94 -3.31 -14.16
N SER A 128 18.67 -2.07 -14.56
CA SER A 128 19.31 -0.86 -14.05
C SER A 128 18.39 -0.23 -13.01
N TRP A 129 18.86 -0.09 -11.78
CA TRP A 129 18.06 0.36 -10.64
C TRP A 129 18.50 1.73 -10.17
N VAL A 130 17.53 2.60 -9.86
CA VAL A 130 17.74 3.92 -9.27
C VAL A 130 16.99 3.99 -7.95
N ALA A 131 17.69 4.34 -6.88
CA ALA A 131 17.09 4.56 -5.58
C ALA A 131 16.21 5.82 -5.61
N ALA A 132 14.92 5.64 -5.29
CA ALA A 132 13.99 6.74 -5.05
C ALA A 132 13.94 7.07 -3.55
N ILE A 133 14.15 6.08 -2.68
CA ILE A 133 14.30 6.25 -1.23
C ILE A 133 15.42 5.31 -0.74
N THR A 134 16.49 5.88 -0.17
CA THR A 134 17.62 5.08 0.33
C THR A 134 17.38 4.55 1.75
N ASP A 135 16.90 5.41 2.64
CA ASP A 135 16.71 5.12 4.07
C ASP A 135 15.31 5.59 4.51
N GLY A 136 14.29 4.93 3.98
CA GLY A 136 12.89 5.23 4.26
C GLY A 136 12.47 4.77 5.65
N ARG A 137 11.49 5.47 6.23
CA ARG A 137 10.86 5.08 7.49
C ARG A 137 9.36 5.34 7.43
N PHE A 138 8.58 4.41 7.98
CA PHE A 138 7.16 4.63 8.23
C PHE A 138 6.97 5.21 9.64
N ASP A 139 6.53 6.46 9.71
CA ASP A 139 6.40 7.19 10.96
C ASP A 139 5.27 6.64 11.83
N ASN A 140 5.56 6.43 13.11
CA ASN A 140 4.60 5.94 14.12
C ASN A 140 3.94 4.58 13.77
N ILE A 141 4.49 3.82 12.83
CA ILE A 141 3.88 2.58 12.31
C ILE A 141 3.69 1.50 13.39
N ARG A 142 4.59 1.48 14.39
CA ARG A 142 4.50 0.59 15.55
C ARG A 142 3.23 0.78 16.37
N ASN A 143 2.83 2.04 16.56
CA ASN A 143 1.70 2.39 17.42
C ASN A 143 0.41 2.56 16.62
N ASN A 144 0.52 2.92 15.34
CA ASN A 144 -0.61 3.14 14.45
C ASN A 144 -0.37 2.47 13.08
N PRO A 145 -0.53 1.13 12.98
CA PRO A 145 -0.26 0.34 11.77
C PRO A 145 -1.37 0.50 10.70
N VAL A 146 -1.61 1.74 10.30
CA VAL A 146 -2.53 2.11 9.22
C VAL A 146 -1.78 2.31 7.91
N LEU A 147 -2.52 2.40 6.81
CA LEU A 147 -1.99 2.75 5.50
C LEU A 147 -1.03 3.95 5.57
N GLN A 148 0.18 3.77 5.04
CA GLN A 148 1.19 4.81 4.91
C GLN A 148 1.34 5.19 3.46
N GLU A 149 1.49 6.48 3.20
CA GLU A 149 1.83 7.04 1.90
C GLU A 149 3.10 7.84 2.03
N VAL A 150 4.07 7.58 1.16
CA VAL A 150 5.36 8.29 1.16
C VAL A 150 5.64 8.79 -0.24
N VAL A 151 5.89 10.09 -0.35
CA VAL A 151 6.19 10.77 -1.61
C VAL A 151 7.69 10.88 -1.85
N PHE A 152 8.09 10.85 -3.12
CA PHE A 152 9.46 11.07 -3.56
C PHE A 152 9.46 11.87 -4.88
N ALA A 153 10.65 12.31 -5.32
CA ALA A 153 10.79 13.06 -6.56
C ALA A 153 10.24 12.24 -7.77
N PRO A 154 9.34 12.78 -8.60
CA PRO A 154 8.70 12.02 -9.67
C PRO A 154 9.69 11.29 -10.61
N VAL A 155 9.43 10.01 -10.87
CA VAL A 155 10.22 9.18 -11.79
C VAL A 155 9.31 8.43 -12.77
N THR A 156 9.86 8.07 -13.93
CA THR A 156 9.24 7.08 -14.82
C THR A 156 9.80 5.71 -14.48
N ALA A 157 8.93 4.74 -14.21
CA ALA A 157 9.31 3.39 -13.85
C ALA A 157 8.32 2.36 -14.41
N ARG A 158 8.81 1.18 -14.75
CA ARG A 158 7.99 -0.02 -15.01
C ARG A 158 8.10 -1.02 -13.87
N PHE A 159 9.25 -1.07 -13.23
CA PHE A 159 9.53 -1.94 -12.12
C PHE A 159 9.78 -1.12 -10.86
N PHE A 160 9.44 -1.69 -9.72
CA PHE A 160 9.95 -1.24 -8.44
C PHE A 160 10.50 -2.41 -7.64
N ARG A 161 11.45 -2.11 -6.75
CA ARG A 161 11.97 -3.04 -5.76
C ARG A 161 11.82 -2.39 -4.40
N PHE A 162 11.11 -3.09 -3.51
CA PHE A 162 10.91 -2.67 -2.13
C PHE A 162 11.64 -3.63 -1.22
N THR A 163 12.63 -3.12 -0.48
CA THR A 163 13.47 -3.90 0.43
C THR A 163 13.17 -3.48 1.85
N ALA A 164 12.71 -4.41 2.68
CA ALA A 164 12.53 -4.18 4.10
C ALA A 164 13.88 -4.29 4.81
N LEU A 165 14.22 -3.26 5.59
CA LEU A 165 15.49 -3.20 6.31
C LEU A 165 15.33 -3.61 7.78
N LYS A 166 14.22 -3.22 8.40
CA LYS A 166 13.94 -3.48 9.81
C LYS A 166 12.44 -3.49 10.10
N ASP A 167 12.00 -4.38 10.97
CA ASP A 167 10.64 -4.39 11.53
C ASP A 167 10.52 -3.61 12.85
N VAL A 168 9.28 -3.35 13.28
CA VAL A 168 8.96 -2.59 14.51
C VAL A 168 9.38 -3.28 15.82
N GLU A 169 9.74 -4.56 15.77
CA GLU A 169 10.26 -5.32 16.91
C GLU A 169 11.80 -5.37 16.91
N GLY A 170 12.45 -4.71 15.96
CA GLY A 170 13.90 -4.66 15.86
C GLY A 170 14.52 -5.79 15.05
N GLY A 171 13.70 -6.69 14.50
CA GLY A 171 14.10 -7.77 13.63
C GLY A 171 14.10 -7.35 12.16
N THR A 172 14.06 -8.37 11.31
CA THR A 172 14.08 -8.24 9.85
C THR A 172 13.00 -9.09 9.18
N ALA A 173 11.98 -9.50 9.94
CA ALA A 173 10.83 -10.17 9.38
C ALA A 173 10.05 -9.18 8.49
N VAL A 174 9.25 -9.71 7.57
CA VAL A 174 8.43 -8.90 6.68
C VAL A 174 6.99 -9.35 6.73
N SER A 175 6.09 -8.38 6.79
CA SER A 175 4.66 -8.56 6.56
C SER A 175 4.10 -7.38 5.76
N VAL A 176 3.41 -7.70 4.66
CA VAL A 176 2.81 -6.71 3.76
C VAL A 176 1.42 -7.19 3.37
N ALA A 177 0.39 -6.44 3.77
CA ALA A 177 -0.96 -6.70 3.29
C ALA A 177 -1.13 -6.15 1.88
N THR A 178 -0.68 -4.92 1.64
CA THR A 178 -0.65 -4.33 0.29
C THR A 178 0.51 -3.36 0.15
N ILE A 179 1.12 -3.35 -1.04
CA ILE A 179 2.06 -2.33 -1.48
C ILE A 179 1.67 -1.83 -2.87
N SER A 180 1.75 -0.52 -3.08
CA SER A 180 1.49 0.10 -4.38
C SER A 180 2.36 1.35 -4.58
N VAL A 181 2.24 1.94 -5.75
CA VAL A 181 2.88 3.19 -6.16
C VAL A 181 1.85 4.28 -6.39
N LEU A 182 2.18 5.51 -6.01
CA LEU A 182 1.31 6.67 -6.11
C LEU A 182 1.52 7.40 -7.45
N PRO A 183 0.46 7.92 -8.09
CA PRO A 183 0.62 8.84 -9.21
C PRO A 183 1.32 10.12 -8.75
N VAL A 184 1.87 10.87 -9.69
CA VAL A 184 2.41 12.21 -9.38
C VAL A 184 1.24 13.14 -9.03
N THR A 185 1.13 13.51 -7.76
CA THR A 185 0.21 14.54 -7.31
C THR A 185 0.87 15.91 -7.45
N MET A 186 0.30 16.78 -8.27
CA MET A 186 0.65 18.20 -8.23
C MET A 186 -0.01 18.79 -6.98
N HIS A 187 0.80 19.22 -6.02
CA HIS A 187 0.31 20.07 -4.94
C HIS A 187 0.14 21.49 -5.49
N TRP A 188 -1.08 22.02 -5.44
CA TRP A 188 -1.40 23.42 -5.72
C TRP A 188 -1.43 24.22 -4.42
#